data_AF-A0A9D8QVW3-F1
#
_entry.id   AF-A0A9D8QVW3-F1
#
_cell.length_a   1.000
_cell.length_b   1.000
_cell.length_c   1.000
_cell.angle_alpha   90.00
_cell.angle_beta   90.00
_cell.angle_gamma   90.00
#
_symmetry.space_group_name_H-M   'P 1'
#
loop_
_entity.id
_entity.type
_entity.pdbx_description
1 polymer ?
#
loop_
_entity_poly.entity_id
_entity_poly.type
_entity_poly.pdbx_seq_one_letter_code
_entity_poly.pdbx_strand_id
1 'polypeptide(L)'
;MKRKITSFAVLLLSLLLAAPVLANELSLIGTGAIVTTPYVDNLYVIQGNGQAGQISWLYDNGGTTLAATEASEVPTGSENLKYVWVFESTKSGFAAKNYATGRYIFIEGTSNGGSVKMQDTPAYFTIEVDGDNVGFKNASGQYIDMSYSGVKSSTWAGGVSGSRILNIYVAEVEEVSDLTAAIGRLTACFEQYEQYLPDYGEHPFERGTEIGQYNCSDEDYNLFVNNLALALAILQEEVEDVTVEMIDQVISNIEAGYNAIVASLVVLTIA
;
A
#
# COMPACT_ATOMS: atom_id res chain seq x y z
N MET A 1 15.78 -30.27 18.84
CA MET A 1 15.23 -29.63 17.62
C MET A 1 15.48 -28.14 17.72
N LYS A 2 16.42 -27.60 16.93
CA LYS A 2 16.67 -26.15 16.87
C LYS A 2 15.60 -25.54 15.97
N ARG A 3 14.70 -24.71 16.53
CA ARG A 3 13.79 -23.86 15.74
C ARG A 3 14.67 -22.91 14.93
N LYS A 4 14.64 -23.03 13.60
CA LYS A 4 15.24 -22.04 12.71
C LYS A 4 14.38 -20.78 12.81
N ILE A 5 14.89 -19.79 13.54
CA ILE A 5 14.41 -18.41 13.46
C ILE A 5 15.05 -17.87 12.18
N THR A 6 14.44 -18.18 11.04
CA THR A 6 14.83 -17.59 9.76
C THR A 6 13.95 -16.38 9.52
N SER A 7 14.49 -15.23 9.90
CA SER A 7 14.42 -13.97 9.15
C SER A 7 13.06 -13.33 8.85
N PHE A 8 12.31 -12.99 9.91
CA PHE A 8 11.25 -11.96 9.85
C PHE A 8 11.79 -10.57 9.41
N ALA A 9 13.09 -10.33 9.63
CA ALA A 9 13.75 -9.06 9.34
C ALA A 9 14.22 -8.88 7.88
N VAL A 10 14.35 -9.97 7.10
CA VAL A 10 14.70 -9.89 5.66
C VAL A 10 13.45 -9.74 4.80
N LEU A 11 12.33 -10.33 5.23
CA LEU A 11 11.00 -10.08 4.66
C LEU A 11 10.64 -8.59 4.73
N LEU A 12 10.89 -7.94 5.89
CA LEU A 12 10.53 -6.54 6.10
C LEU A 12 11.17 -5.56 5.09
N LEU A 13 12.37 -5.85 4.56
CA LEU A 13 13.10 -4.93 3.69
C LEU A 13 12.71 -5.07 2.21
N SER A 14 12.32 -6.25 1.75
CA SER A 14 11.71 -6.47 0.42
C SER A 14 10.23 -6.06 0.38
N LEU A 15 9.54 -6.10 1.52
CA LEU A 15 8.17 -5.60 1.66
C LEU A 15 8.04 -4.06 1.58
N LEU A 16 9.10 -3.29 1.85
CA LEU A 16 9.01 -1.81 1.79
C LEU A 16 8.82 -1.26 0.37
N LEU A 17 9.33 -1.95 -0.66
CA LEU A 17 9.13 -1.59 -2.07
C LEU A 17 7.86 -2.20 -2.68
N ALA A 18 7.28 -3.22 -2.03
CA ALA A 18 6.03 -3.89 -2.43
C ALA A 18 4.83 -3.54 -1.52
N ALA A 19 5.01 -2.62 -0.57
CA ALA A 19 3.98 -2.26 0.41
C ALA A 19 2.65 -1.80 -0.22
N PRO A 20 2.63 -1.02 -1.33
CA PRO A 20 1.38 -0.65 -2.00
C PRO A 20 0.66 -1.84 -2.63
N VAL A 21 1.41 -2.76 -3.26
CA VAL A 21 0.87 -3.94 -3.93
C VAL A 21 0.27 -4.90 -2.91
N LEU A 22 1.00 -5.20 -1.83
CA LEU A 22 0.49 -6.04 -0.76
C LEU A 22 -0.68 -5.40 -0.01
N ALA A 23 -0.68 -4.07 0.15
CA ALA A 23 -1.82 -3.35 0.72
C ALA A 23 -3.10 -3.53 -0.12
N ASN A 24 -2.97 -3.53 -1.45
CA ASN A 24 -4.11 -3.76 -2.35
C ASN A 24 -4.69 -5.18 -2.22
N GLU A 25 -3.85 -6.20 -2.15
CA GLU A 25 -4.32 -7.59 -1.97
C GLU A 25 -5.01 -7.79 -0.61
N LEU A 26 -4.36 -7.32 0.46
CA LEU A 26 -4.89 -7.43 1.82
C LEU A 26 -6.13 -6.57 2.04
N SER A 27 -6.31 -5.49 1.27
CA SER A 27 -7.52 -4.67 1.29
C SER A 27 -8.77 -5.41 0.84
N LEU A 28 -8.65 -6.61 0.27
CA LEU A 28 -9.81 -7.42 -0.08
C LEU A 28 -10.40 -8.16 1.13
N ILE A 29 -9.67 -8.24 2.24
CA ILE A 29 -10.08 -8.95 3.46
C ILE A 29 -11.22 -8.19 4.17
N GLY A 30 -12.25 -8.91 4.61
CA GLY A 30 -13.39 -8.30 5.32
C GLY A 30 -14.49 -9.28 5.72
N THR A 31 -14.14 -10.56 5.79
CA THR A 31 -15.02 -11.67 6.15
C THR A 31 -14.20 -12.59 7.06
N GLY A 32 -14.83 -13.18 8.08
CA GLY A 32 -14.13 -14.01 9.06
C GLY A 32 -14.44 -13.61 10.51
N ALA A 33 -13.67 -14.18 11.45
CA ALA A 33 -13.84 -13.91 12.87
C ALA A 33 -13.39 -12.48 13.22
N ILE A 34 -14.19 -11.79 14.02
CA ILE A 34 -13.85 -10.45 14.53
C ILE A 34 -12.78 -10.59 15.60
N VAL A 35 -11.73 -9.78 15.48
CA VAL A 35 -10.64 -9.70 16.43
C VAL A 35 -10.99 -8.70 17.52
N THR A 36 -11.19 -9.18 18.75
CA THR A 36 -11.45 -8.32 19.91
C THR A 36 -10.18 -7.95 20.67
N THR A 37 -9.09 -8.70 20.48
CA THR A 37 -7.79 -8.44 21.10
C THR A 37 -6.70 -8.51 20.04
N PRO A 38 -6.39 -7.40 19.34
CA PRO A 38 -5.34 -7.43 18.34
C PRO A 38 -3.96 -7.57 18.97
N TYR A 39 -3.09 -8.27 18.25
CA TYR A 39 -1.67 -8.37 18.54
C TYR A 39 -0.92 -7.24 17.85
N VAL A 40 0.24 -6.93 18.41
CA VAL A 40 1.10 -5.86 17.91
C VAL A 40 1.89 -6.40 16.72
N ASP A 41 2.24 -5.51 15.79
CA ASP A 41 2.98 -5.82 14.56
C ASP A 41 2.25 -6.76 13.57
N ASN A 42 0.97 -7.04 13.82
CA ASN A 42 0.09 -7.72 12.87
C ASN A 42 -0.65 -6.72 11.97
N LEU A 43 -1.04 -7.17 10.78
CA LEU A 43 -1.82 -6.42 9.81
C LEU A 43 -3.32 -6.65 10.02
N TYR A 44 -4.11 -5.60 9.87
CA TYR A 44 -5.54 -5.59 10.14
C TYR A 44 -6.31 -4.75 9.14
N VAL A 45 -7.56 -5.16 8.87
CA VAL A 45 -8.55 -4.32 8.20
C VAL A 45 -9.62 -3.92 9.21
N ILE A 46 -9.99 -2.63 9.24
CA ILE A 46 -10.89 -2.06 10.24
C ILE A 46 -12.15 -1.52 9.56
N GLN A 47 -13.28 -2.12 9.91
CA GLN A 47 -14.62 -1.70 9.49
C GLN A 47 -15.29 -0.93 10.61
N GLY A 48 -16.00 0.14 10.29
CA GLY A 48 -16.88 0.84 11.21
C GLY A 48 -18.34 0.65 10.84
N ASN A 49 -19.19 0.55 11.86
CA ASN A 49 -20.63 0.50 11.70
C ASN A 49 -21.18 1.91 11.87
N GLY A 50 -21.83 2.46 10.85
CA GLY A 50 -22.59 3.71 10.90
C GLY A 50 -23.97 3.53 11.54
N GLN A 51 -24.74 4.62 11.56
CA GLN A 51 -26.13 4.56 12.04
C GLN A 51 -27.02 3.84 11.00
N ALA A 52 -28.16 3.33 11.46
CA ALA A 52 -29.14 2.61 10.61
C ALA A 52 -28.58 1.37 9.87
N GLY A 53 -27.48 0.77 10.35
CA GLY A 53 -26.90 -0.44 9.78
C GLY A 53 -26.03 -0.18 8.54
N GLN A 54 -25.66 1.06 8.27
CA GLN A 54 -24.69 1.39 7.23
C GLN A 54 -23.29 0.93 7.65
N ILE A 55 -22.50 0.43 6.72
CA ILE A 55 -21.16 -0.10 7.00
C ILE A 55 -20.16 0.68 6.15
N SER A 56 -19.03 1.08 6.74
CA SER A 56 -17.98 1.81 6.04
C SER A 56 -16.62 1.45 6.61
N TRP A 57 -15.60 1.41 5.77
CA TRP A 57 -14.23 1.10 6.19
C TRP A 57 -13.54 2.33 6.73
N LEU A 58 -12.70 2.17 7.76
CA LEU A 58 -11.99 3.29 8.36
C LEU A 58 -10.94 3.82 7.36
N TYR A 59 -11.19 5.02 6.81
CA TYR A 59 -10.36 5.72 5.83
C TYR A 59 -9.48 6.78 6.49
N ASP A 60 -8.22 6.92 6.05
CA ASP A 60 -7.52 8.21 5.83
C ASP A 60 -6.07 7.95 5.33
N ASN A 61 -5.79 8.34 4.08
CA ASN A 61 -4.46 8.41 3.45
C ASN A 61 -4.09 9.90 3.22
N GLY A 62 -4.15 10.70 4.26
CA GLY A 62 -3.62 12.06 4.25
C GLY A 62 -4.27 13.06 3.29
N GLY A 63 -5.45 12.80 2.74
CA GLY A 63 -6.03 13.59 1.66
C GLY A 63 -7.51 13.89 1.84
N THR A 64 -7.88 15.15 1.60
CA THR A 64 -9.25 15.65 1.53
C THR A 64 -9.85 15.45 0.14
N THR A 65 -10.14 14.22 -0.31
CA THR A 65 -10.96 14.05 -1.53
C THR A 65 -11.82 12.80 -1.49
N LEU A 66 -13.14 13.03 -1.50
CA LEU A 66 -14.15 12.12 -2.04
C LEU A 66 -14.12 12.26 -3.57
N ALA A 67 -13.84 11.20 -4.32
CA ALA A 67 -14.56 10.87 -5.56
C ALA A 67 -13.93 9.66 -6.28
N ALA A 68 -14.83 8.78 -6.73
CA ALA A 68 -14.62 7.68 -7.65
C ALA A 68 -14.19 8.13 -9.06
N THR A 69 -13.46 7.29 -9.77
CA THR A 69 -13.56 7.18 -11.25
C THR A 69 -13.29 5.75 -11.69
N GLU A 70 -14.22 5.21 -12.48
CA GLU A 70 -14.41 3.81 -12.92
C GLU A 70 -13.36 3.24 -13.90
N ALA A 71 -12.13 3.75 -13.91
CA ALA A 71 -11.12 3.40 -14.92
C ALA A 71 -9.85 2.74 -14.36
N SER A 72 -9.88 2.25 -13.12
CA SER A 72 -8.77 1.50 -12.52
C SER A 72 -9.21 0.07 -12.28
N GLU A 73 -8.37 -0.90 -12.63
CA GLU A 73 -8.61 -2.34 -12.42
C GLU A 73 -8.60 -2.76 -10.93
N VAL A 74 -8.58 -1.79 -10.01
CA VAL A 74 -8.79 -1.96 -8.56
C VAL A 74 -10.21 -1.47 -8.24
N PRO A 75 -11.01 -2.12 -7.36
CA PRO A 75 -12.40 -1.71 -7.10
C PRO A 75 -12.54 -0.25 -6.64
N THR A 76 -12.78 0.66 -7.59
CA THR A 76 -12.90 2.10 -7.33
C THR A 76 -14.31 2.46 -6.88
N GLY A 77 -14.45 2.75 -5.60
CA GLY A 77 -15.62 3.41 -5.03
C GLY A 77 -15.32 3.84 -3.60
N SER A 78 -15.95 4.91 -3.13
CA SER A 78 -15.88 5.34 -1.71
C SER A 78 -16.35 4.25 -0.72
N GLU A 79 -16.88 3.15 -1.23
CA GLU A 79 -17.41 2.02 -0.47
C GLU A 79 -16.41 0.84 -0.35
N ASN A 80 -15.25 0.87 -1.04
CA ASN A 80 -14.36 -0.29 -1.13
C ASN A 80 -12.86 -0.03 -0.83
N LEU A 81 -12.47 1.17 -0.40
CA LEU A 81 -11.09 1.40 0.05
C LEU A 81 -10.89 0.86 1.47
N LYS A 82 -10.59 -0.43 1.59
CA LYS A 82 -10.21 -1.01 2.88
C LYS A 82 -8.73 -0.75 3.12
N TYR A 83 -8.40 -0.09 4.22
CA TYR A 83 -7.00 0.15 4.57
C TYR A 83 -6.46 -0.97 5.44
N VAL A 84 -5.18 -1.26 5.20
CA VAL A 84 -4.40 -2.15 6.03
C VAL A 84 -3.71 -1.33 7.11
N TRP A 85 -3.93 -1.74 8.35
CA TRP A 85 -3.43 -1.09 9.55
C TRP A 85 -2.49 -2.04 10.29
N VAL A 86 -1.40 -1.49 10.82
CA VAL A 86 -0.52 -2.16 11.77
C VAL A 86 -0.77 -1.54 13.13
N PHE A 87 -1.02 -2.37 14.15
CA PHE A 87 -1.04 -1.86 15.53
C PHE A 87 0.34 -1.95 16.15
N GLU A 88 0.80 -0.82 16.67
CA GLU A 88 2.03 -0.72 17.43
C GLU A 88 1.70 -0.68 18.93
N SER A 89 2.42 -1.48 19.73
CA SER A 89 2.24 -1.52 21.18
C SER A 89 2.90 -0.34 21.88
N THR A 90 2.26 0.15 22.93
CA THR A 90 2.93 0.91 23.98
C THR A 90 2.48 0.47 25.37
N LYS A 91 3.16 0.96 26.41
CA LYS A 91 2.83 0.65 27.81
C LYS A 91 1.42 1.09 28.24
N SER A 92 0.71 1.91 27.47
CA SER A 92 -0.56 2.54 27.85
C SER A 92 -1.67 2.48 26.79
N GLY A 93 -1.45 1.82 25.66
CA GLY A 93 -2.43 1.75 24.56
C GLY A 93 -1.81 1.34 23.24
N PHE A 94 -2.58 1.53 22.16
CA PHE A 94 -2.20 1.21 20.79
C PHE A 94 -2.05 2.48 19.97
N ALA A 95 -1.15 2.44 19.00
CA ALA A 95 -1.17 3.33 17.85
C ALA A 95 -1.50 2.49 16.61
N ALA A 96 -2.32 3.01 15.70
CA ALA A 96 -2.65 2.36 14.44
C ALA A 96 -1.96 3.10 13.30
N LYS A 97 -1.00 2.44 12.67
CA LYS A 97 -0.25 2.94 11.53
C LYS A 97 -0.84 2.39 10.26
N ASN A 98 -1.12 3.25 9.29
CA ASN A 98 -1.50 2.79 7.97
C ASN A 98 -0.28 2.18 7.27
N TYR A 99 -0.46 0.97 6.75
CA TYR A 99 0.64 0.18 6.19
C TYR A 99 1.25 0.83 4.94
N ALA A 100 0.42 1.41 4.08
CA ALA A 100 0.87 2.02 2.82
C ALA A 100 1.54 3.38 3.03
N THR A 101 1.04 4.19 3.98
CA THR A 101 1.44 5.60 4.11
C THR A 101 2.40 5.85 5.27
N GLY A 102 2.45 4.92 6.22
CA GLY A 102 3.21 5.07 7.45
C GLY A 102 2.67 6.10 8.46
N ARG A 103 1.52 6.73 8.17
CA ARG A 103 0.87 7.72 9.04
C ARG A 103 -0.03 7.02 10.07
N TYR A 104 -0.37 7.71 11.16
CA TYR A 104 -1.11 7.17 12.30
C TYR A 104 -2.50 7.78 12.45
N ILE A 105 -3.48 6.97 12.86
CA ILE A 105 -4.81 7.45 13.26
C ILE A 105 -4.67 8.37 14.48
N PHE A 106 -5.28 9.53 14.39
CA PHE A 106 -5.43 10.49 15.47
C PHE A 106 -6.90 10.81 15.70
N ILE A 107 -7.37 10.50 16.92
CA ILE A 107 -8.72 10.73 17.40
C ILE A 107 -8.74 12.07 18.14
N GLU A 108 -8.94 13.15 17.38
CA GLU A 108 -8.92 14.52 17.87
C GLU A 108 -10.24 14.90 18.53
N GLY A 109 -10.20 15.19 19.83
CA GLY A 109 -11.34 15.80 20.50
C GLY A 109 -11.44 15.43 21.97
N THR A 110 -11.83 16.42 22.77
CA THR A 110 -12.28 16.24 24.15
C THR A 110 -13.82 16.29 24.25
N SER A 111 -14.50 16.42 23.11
CA SER A 111 -15.95 16.60 23.00
C SER A 111 -16.50 15.85 21.78
N ASN A 112 -17.82 15.73 21.73
CA ASN A 112 -18.53 15.15 20.59
C ASN A 112 -18.31 15.98 19.31
N GLY A 113 -18.22 15.31 18.17
CA GLY A 113 -18.05 15.92 16.85
C GLY A 113 -16.63 16.38 16.52
N GLY A 114 -15.63 15.95 17.29
CA GLY A 114 -14.22 16.18 16.97
C GLY A 114 -13.75 15.33 15.78
N SER A 115 -12.62 15.70 15.18
CA SER A 115 -12.07 15.07 13.99
C SER A 115 -11.46 13.71 14.30
N VAL A 116 -11.60 12.76 13.38
CA VAL A 116 -10.68 11.62 13.28
C VAL A 116 -9.86 11.84 12.00
N LYS A 117 -8.53 11.88 12.12
CA LYS A 117 -7.62 12.25 11.03
C LYS A 117 -6.29 11.49 11.12
N MET A 118 -5.43 11.64 10.13
CA MET A 118 -4.10 11.03 10.13
C MET A 118 -2.97 12.03 10.39
N GLN A 119 -1.91 11.57 11.04
CA GLN A 119 -0.73 12.39 11.33
C GLN A 119 0.56 11.57 11.28
N ASP A 120 1.70 12.24 11.19
CA ASP A 120 2.99 11.56 11.02
C ASP A 120 3.56 11.00 12.34
N THR A 121 3.06 11.49 13.47
CA THR A 121 3.46 11.06 14.81
C THR A 121 2.46 10.07 15.41
N PRO A 122 2.88 9.04 16.15
CA PRO A 122 1.96 8.15 16.84
C PRO A 122 0.96 8.92 17.73
N ALA A 123 -0.32 8.63 17.55
CA ALA A 123 -1.37 9.01 18.49
C ALA A 123 -1.97 7.76 19.11
N TYR A 124 -2.13 7.82 20.44
CA TYR A 124 -2.48 6.64 21.22
C TYR A 124 -3.97 6.60 21.55
N PHE A 125 -4.53 5.41 21.46
CA PHE A 125 -5.88 5.09 21.89
C PHE A 125 -5.90 3.76 22.62
N THR A 126 -6.94 3.53 23.41
CA THR A 126 -7.22 2.22 24.00
C THR A 126 -8.27 1.51 23.18
N ILE A 127 -8.15 0.19 23.10
CA ILE A 127 -9.18 -0.67 22.52
C ILE A 127 -10.08 -1.14 23.66
N GLU A 128 -11.38 -0.90 23.51
CA GLU A 128 -12.40 -1.38 24.42
C GLU A 128 -13.27 -2.42 23.71
N VAL A 129 -13.72 -3.42 24.45
CA VAL A 129 -14.46 -4.58 23.93
C VAL A 129 -15.76 -4.72 24.71
N ASP A 130 -16.87 -4.88 23.99
CA ASP A 130 -18.17 -5.24 24.53
C ASP A 130 -18.77 -6.42 23.75
N GLY A 131 -18.63 -7.64 24.30
CA GLY A 131 -18.92 -8.88 23.58
C GLY A 131 -18.01 -9.04 22.37
N ASP A 132 -18.60 -9.15 21.18
CA ASP A 132 -17.89 -9.24 19.91
C ASP A 132 -17.64 -7.86 19.26
N ASN A 133 -18.01 -6.77 19.94
CA ASN A 133 -17.88 -5.42 19.44
C ASN A 133 -16.60 -4.76 19.95
N VAL A 134 -15.94 -3.96 19.10
CA VAL A 134 -14.71 -3.25 19.44
C VAL A 134 -14.89 -1.74 19.27
N GLY A 135 -14.26 -0.93 20.10
CA GLY A 135 -14.22 0.53 19.92
C GLY A 135 -12.85 1.12 20.26
N PHE A 136 -12.46 2.15 19.53
CA PHE A 136 -11.22 2.89 19.79
C PHE A 136 -11.51 4.15 20.56
N LYS A 137 -10.90 4.26 21.75
CA LYS A 137 -11.14 5.32 22.71
C LYS A 137 -9.87 6.12 22.96
N ASN A 138 -9.94 7.44 22.80
CA ASN A 138 -8.84 8.32 23.14
C ASN A 138 -8.72 8.55 24.66
N ALA A 139 -7.66 9.24 25.11
CA ALA A 139 -7.43 9.51 26.53
C ALA A 139 -8.54 10.33 27.21
N SER A 140 -9.37 11.05 26.44
CA SER A 140 -10.50 11.84 26.95
C SER A 140 -11.81 11.05 27.03
N GLY A 141 -11.77 9.74 26.78
CA GLY A 141 -12.96 8.89 26.79
C GLY A 141 -13.85 9.07 25.56
N GLN A 142 -13.34 9.66 24.47
CA GLN A 142 -14.06 9.79 23.22
C GLN A 142 -13.76 8.62 22.29
N TYR A 143 -14.80 8.09 21.65
CA TYR A 143 -14.69 6.97 20.73
C TYR A 143 -14.72 7.45 19.28
N ILE A 144 -14.11 6.69 18.37
CA ILE A 144 -14.43 6.83 16.94
C ILE A 144 -15.91 6.51 16.76
N ASP A 145 -16.63 7.42 16.12
CA ASP A 145 -18.03 7.32 15.73
C ASP A 145 -18.15 7.51 14.22
N MET A 146 -18.73 6.52 13.55
CA MET A 146 -19.08 6.60 12.14
C MET A 146 -20.41 7.34 12.02
N SER A 147 -20.37 8.52 11.41
CA SER A 147 -21.55 9.39 11.21
C SER A 147 -22.75 8.67 10.60
N TYR A 148 -23.91 9.35 10.54
CA TYR A 148 -25.14 8.79 9.99
C TYR A 148 -24.97 8.12 8.62
N SER A 149 -24.11 8.68 7.75
CA SER A 149 -23.84 8.14 6.42
C SER A 149 -22.74 7.07 6.37
N GLY A 150 -22.06 6.77 7.49
CA GLY A 150 -20.85 5.93 7.54
C GLY A 150 -19.60 6.56 6.90
N VAL A 151 -19.77 7.52 6.00
CA VAL A 151 -18.70 8.14 5.19
C VAL A 151 -17.71 9.00 5.98
N LYS A 152 -18.07 9.49 7.17
CA LYS A 152 -17.20 10.34 8.01
C LYS A 152 -17.06 9.78 9.41
N SER A 153 -15.83 9.70 9.89
CA SER A 153 -15.49 9.40 11.28
C SER A 153 -15.37 10.70 12.09
N SER A 154 -15.89 10.68 13.31
CA SER A 154 -15.81 11.77 14.27
C SER A 154 -15.65 11.21 15.69
N THR A 155 -15.49 12.06 16.69
CA THR A 155 -15.43 11.64 18.09
C THR A 155 -16.79 11.70 18.76
N TRP A 156 -17.13 10.70 19.59
CA TRP A 156 -18.34 10.74 20.41
C TRP A 156 -18.14 10.05 21.76
N ALA A 157 -18.67 10.66 22.83
CA ALA A 157 -18.63 10.12 24.18
C ALA A 157 -19.59 8.93 24.34
N GLY A 158 -19.29 8.02 25.27
CA GLY A 158 -20.20 6.93 25.65
C GLY A 158 -19.45 5.60 25.84
N GLY A 159 -19.70 4.65 24.94
CA GLY A 159 -19.15 3.29 24.98
C GLY A 159 -19.27 2.59 23.62
N VAL A 160 -18.75 1.37 23.53
CA VAL A 160 -18.76 0.52 22.32
C VAL A 160 -20.19 0.14 21.92
N SER A 161 -20.87 0.99 21.15
CA SER A 161 -22.29 0.84 20.84
C SER A 161 -22.73 1.67 19.64
N GLY A 162 -23.69 1.16 18.86
CA GLY A 162 -24.24 1.83 17.69
C GLY A 162 -23.14 2.20 16.68
N SER A 163 -23.06 3.49 16.33
CA SER A 163 -22.09 4.04 15.39
C SER A 163 -20.61 3.96 15.83
N ARG A 164 -20.36 3.53 17.07
CA ARG A 164 -19.01 3.44 17.67
C ARG A 164 -18.45 2.02 17.67
N ILE A 165 -19.17 1.07 17.06
CA ILE A 165 -18.72 -0.31 16.91
C ILE A 165 -17.83 -0.39 15.68
N LEU A 166 -16.65 -0.95 15.89
CA LEU A 166 -15.67 -1.32 14.87
C LEU A 166 -15.56 -2.85 14.83
N ASN A 167 -15.45 -3.40 13.63
CA ASN A 167 -15.06 -4.79 13.40
C ASN A 167 -13.63 -4.80 12.89
N ILE A 168 -12.77 -5.60 13.52
CA ILE A 168 -11.36 -5.76 13.14
C ILE A 168 -11.19 -7.15 12.57
N TYR A 169 -10.60 -7.25 11.38
CA TYR A 169 -10.27 -8.52 10.72
C TYR A 169 -8.75 -8.63 10.62
N VAL A 170 -8.19 -9.82 10.93
CA VAL A 170 -6.77 -10.07 10.66
C VAL A 170 -6.56 -10.02 9.15
N ALA A 171 -5.61 -9.19 8.71
CA ALA A 171 -5.12 -9.23 7.35
C ALA A 171 -3.95 -10.20 7.28
N GLU A 172 -4.26 -11.51 7.25
CA GLU A 172 -3.20 -12.52 7.10
C GLU A 172 -2.60 -12.40 5.70
N VAL A 173 -1.30 -12.19 5.66
CA VAL A 173 -0.50 -12.47 4.47
C VAL A 173 -0.36 -13.99 4.47
N GLU A 174 -1.12 -14.70 3.62
CA GLU A 174 -0.70 -16.06 3.24
C GLU A 174 0.76 -15.96 2.78
N GLU A 175 1.62 -16.94 3.11
CA GLU A 175 3.03 -16.92 2.68
C GLU A 175 3.11 -16.56 1.18
N VAL A 176 3.43 -15.31 0.89
CA VAL A 176 3.62 -14.84 -0.48
C VAL A 176 4.86 -15.56 -0.93
N SER A 177 4.71 -16.46 -1.89
CA SER A 177 5.85 -17.16 -2.44
C SER A 177 6.90 -16.13 -2.90
N ASP A 178 8.19 -16.43 -2.75
CA ASP A 178 9.24 -15.52 -3.19
C ASP A 178 9.04 -15.10 -4.67
N LEU A 179 8.43 -15.99 -5.46
CA LEU A 179 8.04 -15.74 -6.84
C LEU A 179 6.95 -14.67 -6.97
N THR A 180 5.86 -14.76 -6.20
CA THR A 180 4.79 -13.75 -6.20
C THR A 180 5.33 -12.37 -5.78
N ALA A 181 6.21 -12.33 -4.77
CA ALA A 181 6.86 -11.08 -4.36
C ALA A 181 7.79 -10.52 -5.45
N ALA A 182 8.47 -11.39 -6.20
CA ALA A 182 9.30 -10.99 -7.34
C ALA A 182 8.45 -10.44 -8.49
N ILE A 183 7.34 -11.08 -8.83
CA ILE A 183 6.38 -10.59 -9.84
C ILE A 183 5.88 -9.19 -9.49
N GLY A 184 5.53 -8.93 -8.23
CA GLY A 184 5.12 -7.57 -7.80
C GLY A 184 6.22 -6.51 -8.00
N ARG A 185 7.50 -6.84 -7.79
CA ARG A 185 8.62 -5.93 -8.11
C ARG A 185 8.77 -5.71 -9.61
N LEU A 186 8.58 -6.76 -10.41
CA LEU A 186 8.64 -6.68 -11.87
C LEU A 186 7.54 -5.78 -12.42
N THR A 187 6.30 -5.90 -11.92
CA THR A 187 5.18 -5.03 -12.30
C THR A 187 5.51 -3.56 -12.03
N ALA A 188 5.98 -3.23 -10.83
CA ALA A 188 6.34 -1.85 -10.48
C ALA A 188 7.49 -1.30 -11.36
N CYS A 189 8.50 -2.12 -11.65
CA CYS A 189 9.57 -1.76 -12.57
C CYS A 189 9.02 -1.53 -13.99
N PHE A 190 8.16 -2.42 -14.48
CA PHE A 190 7.57 -2.32 -15.82
C PHE A 190 6.73 -1.05 -15.99
N GLU A 191 5.82 -0.75 -15.05
CA GLU A 191 4.97 0.45 -15.08
C GLU A 191 5.79 1.76 -15.15
N GLN A 192 6.99 1.79 -14.53
CA GLN A 192 7.87 2.95 -14.60
C GLN A 192 8.45 3.20 -16.00
N TYR A 193 8.61 2.14 -16.80
CA TYR A 193 9.36 2.16 -18.05
C TYR A 193 8.57 1.70 -19.29
N GLU A 194 7.31 1.29 -19.16
CA GLU A 194 6.51 0.74 -20.27
C GLU A 194 6.38 1.71 -21.46
N GLN A 195 6.39 3.01 -21.20
CA GLN A 195 6.35 4.08 -22.20
C GLN A 195 7.50 4.04 -23.22
N TYR A 196 8.58 3.29 -22.95
CA TYR A 196 9.71 3.14 -23.86
C TYR A 196 9.54 2.00 -24.87
N LEU A 197 8.48 1.18 -24.76
CA LEU A 197 8.18 0.13 -25.73
C LEU A 197 7.74 0.70 -27.09
N PRO A 198 8.09 0.04 -28.22
CA PRO A 198 7.74 0.47 -29.59
C PRO A 198 6.26 0.75 -29.83
N ASP A 199 5.38 0.01 -29.16
CA ASP A 199 3.95 0.06 -29.42
C ASP A 199 3.23 1.20 -28.65
N TYR A 200 3.92 1.89 -27.73
CA TYR A 200 3.35 2.92 -26.85
C TYR A 200 3.40 4.36 -27.41
N GLY A 201 3.94 4.58 -28.61
CA GLY A 201 3.89 5.87 -29.33
C GLY A 201 5.24 6.55 -29.50
N GLU A 202 5.28 7.90 -29.37
CA GLU A 202 6.53 8.67 -29.48
C GLU A 202 7.52 8.25 -28.39
N HIS A 203 8.66 7.72 -28.81
CA HIS A 203 9.73 7.32 -27.90
C HIS A 203 10.31 8.54 -27.17
N PRO A 204 10.38 8.54 -25.83
CA PRO A 204 10.92 9.68 -25.07
C PRO A 204 12.42 9.90 -25.29
N PHE A 205 13.12 8.95 -25.90
CA PHE A 205 14.55 9.06 -26.22
C PHE A 205 14.75 9.52 -27.67
N GLU A 206 15.06 10.81 -27.84
CA GLU A 206 15.61 11.30 -29.11
C GLU A 206 17.09 10.91 -29.17
N ARG A 207 17.44 9.93 -30.01
CA ARG A 207 18.81 9.38 -30.09
C ARG A 207 19.63 10.15 -31.13
N GLY A 208 20.88 10.46 -30.79
CA GLY A 208 21.79 11.17 -31.69
C GLY A 208 22.94 11.83 -30.97
N THR A 209 23.62 12.75 -31.67
CA THR A 209 24.86 13.37 -31.19
C THR A 209 24.72 14.87 -30.91
N GLU A 210 23.53 15.43 -31.12
CA GLU A 210 23.25 16.84 -30.88
C GLU A 210 22.81 17.11 -29.45
N ILE A 211 22.94 18.36 -28.99
CA ILE A 211 22.54 18.75 -27.63
C ILE A 211 21.06 18.44 -27.41
N GLY A 212 20.76 17.77 -26.29
CA GLY A 212 19.41 17.32 -25.95
C GLY A 212 19.08 15.91 -26.45
N GLN A 213 19.96 15.29 -27.25
CA GLN A 213 19.82 13.91 -27.69
C GLN A 213 20.64 12.95 -26.82
N TYR A 214 20.30 11.67 -26.88
CA TYR A 214 20.98 10.59 -26.16
C TYR A 214 21.94 9.87 -27.10
N ASN A 215 23.24 9.96 -26.84
CA ASN A 215 24.29 9.33 -27.63
C ASN A 215 24.54 7.88 -27.17
N CYS A 216 23.49 7.05 -27.18
CA CYS A 216 23.59 5.62 -26.92
C CYS A 216 23.70 4.82 -28.24
N SER A 217 24.31 3.63 -28.17
CA SER A 217 24.34 2.73 -29.31
C SER A 217 22.98 2.10 -29.57
N ASP A 218 22.75 1.62 -30.80
CA ASP A 218 21.58 0.79 -31.12
C ASP A 218 21.56 -0.49 -30.28
N GLU A 219 22.73 -1.05 -29.97
CA GLU A 219 22.86 -2.25 -29.16
C GLU A 219 22.38 -2.02 -27.72
N ASP A 220 22.83 -0.94 -27.07
CA ASP A 220 22.44 -0.60 -25.69
C ASP A 220 20.94 -0.28 -25.60
N TYR A 221 20.41 0.46 -26.58
CA TYR A 221 18.99 0.78 -26.63
C TYR A 221 18.13 -0.47 -26.83
N ASN A 222 18.50 -1.31 -27.81
CA ASN A 222 17.75 -2.54 -28.08
C ASN A 222 17.85 -3.50 -26.90
N LEU A 223 18.98 -3.56 -26.19
CA LEU A 223 19.11 -4.38 -24.99
C LEU A 223 18.14 -3.92 -23.90
N PHE A 224 18.02 -2.62 -23.66
CA PHE A 224 17.05 -2.06 -22.71
C PHE A 224 15.61 -2.40 -23.12
N VAL A 225 15.22 -2.13 -24.37
CA VAL A 225 13.87 -2.41 -24.89
C VAL A 225 13.55 -3.91 -24.86
N ASN A 226 14.52 -4.79 -25.18
CA ASN A 226 14.32 -6.24 -25.13
C ASN A 226 14.08 -6.74 -23.70
N ASN A 227 14.74 -6.16 -22.69
CA ASN A 227 14.44 -6.51 -21.29
C ASN A 227 13.06 -6.01 -20.84
N LEU A 228 12.59 -4.85 -21.33
CA LEU A 228 11.21 -4.40 -21.10
C LEU A 228 10.18 -5.34 -21.75
N ALA A 229 10.44 -5.78 -22.98
CA ALA A 229 9.58 -6.74 -23.68
C ALA A 229 9.55 -8.10 -22.94
N LEU A 230 10.70 -8.55 -22.42
CA LEU A 230 10.77 -9.76 -21.60
C LEU A 230 9.99 -9.60 -20.28
N ALA A 231 10.08 -8.44 -19.63
CA ALA A 231 9.27 -8.15 -18.45
C ALA A 231 7.77 -8.25 -18.75
N LEU A 232 7.30 -7.66 -19.85
CA LEU A 232 5.91 -7.78 -20.30
C LEU A 232 5.49 -9.23 -20.54
N ALA A 233 6.32 -10.01 -21.25
CA ALA A 233 6.04 -11.42 -21.53
C ALA A 233 5.94 -12.27 -20.25
N ILE A 234 6.80 -12.00 -19.25
CA ILE A 234 6.69 -12.64 -17.93
C ILE A 234 5.37 -12.27 -17.25
N LEU A 235 4.99 -10.98 -17.27
CA LEU A 235 3.74 -10.49 -16.65
C LEU A 235 2.48 -11.00 -17.37
N GLN A 236 2.57 -11.33 -18.65
CA GLN A 236 1.50 -11.93 -19.46
C GLN A 236 1.49 -13.47 -19.44
N GLU A 237 2.33 -14.08 -18.60
CA GLU A 237 2.46 -15.55 -18.47
C GLU A 237 2.88 -16.25 -19.77
N GLU A 238 3.56 -15.56 -20.68
CA GLU A 238 4.06 -16.12 -21.95
C GLU A 238 5.41 -16.84 -21.81
N VAL A 239 6.05 -16.71 -20.65
CA VAL A 239 7.33 -17.34 -20.31
C VAL A 239 7.10 -18.48 -19.34
N GLU A 240 7.52 -19.69 -19.70
CA GLU A 240 7.46 -20.87 -18.83
C GLU A 240 8.63 -20.88 -17.82
N ASP A 241 8.46 -21.57 -16.69
CA ASP A 241 9.49 -21.80 -15.67
C ASP A 241 10.16 -20.52 -15.10
N VAL A 242 9.37 -19.45 -14.93
CA VAL A 242 9.83 -18.18 -14.34
C VAL A 242 10.36 -18.41 -12.92
N THR A 243 11.56 -17.90 -12.65
CA THR A 243 12.20 -17.94 -11.33
C THR A 243 12.42 -16.55 -10.75
N VAL A 244 12.58 -16.47 -9.43
CA VAL A 244 12.92 -15.23 -8.72
C VAL A 244 14.22 -14.61 -9.25
N GLU A 245 15.26 -15.43 -9.46
CA GLU A 245 16.56 -14.98 -9.97
C GLU A 245 16.43 -14.39 -11.38
N MET A 246 15.59 -15.00 -12.24
CA MET A 246 15.32 -14.47 -13.57
C MET A 246 14.65 -13.10 -13.50
N ILE A 247 13.63 -12.95 -12.64
CA ILE A 247 12.93 -11.68 -12.45
C ILE A 247 13.88 -10.59 -11.94
N ASP A 248 14.67 -10.90 -10.90
CA ASP A 248 15.61 -9.93 -10.32
C ASP A 248 16.68 -9.51 -11.35
N GLN A 249 17.13 -10.42 -12.20
CA GLN A 249 18.07 -10.11 -13.28
C GLN A 249 17.43 -9.22 -14.36
N VAL A 250 16.16 -9.47 -14.74
CA VAL A 250 15.42 -8.63 -15.69
C VAL A 250 15.27 -7.21 -15.15
N ILE A 251 14.84 -7.05 -13.89
CA ILE A 251 14.74 -5.74 -13.23
C ILE A 251 16.09 -5.02 -13.24
N SER A 252 17.16 -5.70 -12.81
CA SER A 252 18.50 -5.12 -12.80
C SER A 252 18.97 -4.67 -14.18
N ASN A 253 18.64 -5.43 -15.23
CA ASN A 253 19.01 -5.08 -16.60
C ASN A 253 18.23 -3.86 -17.13
N ILE A 254 16.95 -3.74 -16.80
CA ILE A 254 16.11 -2.59 -17.18
C ILE A 254 16.68 -1.31 -16.54
N GLU A 255 16.92 -1.32 -15.22
CA GLU A 255 17.44 -0.16 -14.50
C GLU A 255 18.84 0.23 -14.99
N ALA A 256 19.73 -0.74 -15.20
CA ALA A 256 21.07 -0.50 -15.70
C ALA A 256 21.04 0.09 -17.13
N GLY A 257 20.20 -0.47 -18.01
CA GLY A 257 20.02 0.01 -19.38
C GLY A 257 19.48 1.43 -19.43
N TYR A 258 18.43 1.73 -18.65
CA TYR A 258 17.88 3.09 -18.54
C TYR A 258 18.94 4.09 -18.07
N ASN A 259 19.65 3.78 -16.99
CA ASN A 259 20.68 4.66 -16.43
C ASN A 259 21.82 4.91 -17.42
N ALA A 260 22.23 3.90 -18.19
CA ALA A 260 23.25 4.04 -19.23
C ALA A 260 22.78 4.97 -20.37
N ILE A 261 21.51 4.85 -20.80
CA ILE A 261 20.93 5.72 -21.82
C ILE A 261 20.85 7.16 -21.30
N VAL A 262 20.31 7.39 -20.10
CA VAL A 262 20.20 8.74 -19.53
C VAL A 262 21.58 9.39 -19.35
N ALA A 263 22.59 8.62 -18.94
CA ALA A 263 23.96 9.10 -18.80
C ALA A 263 24.61 9.51 -20.15
N SER A 264 24.06 9.09 -21.29
CA SER A 264 24.56 9.45 -22.62
C SER A 264 23.96 10.75 -23.18
N LEU A 265 23.16 11.47 -22.39
CA LEU A 265 22.60 12.77 -22.77
C LEU A 265 23.71 13.76 -23.16
N VAL A 266 23.64 14.26 -24.39
CA VAL A 266 24.56 15.28 -24.89
C VAL A 266 24.16 16.62 -24.30
N VAL A 267 24.95 17.10 -23.34
CA VAL A 267 24.73 18.38 -22.65
C VAL A 267 25.58 19.50 -23.25
N LEU A 268 25.06 20.72 -23.19
CA LEU A 268 25.86 21.91 -23.48
C LEU A 268 27.00 22.03 -22.46
N THR A 269 28.23 21.90 -22.92
CA THR A 269 29.42 22.15 -22.08
C THR A 269 29.88 23.58 -22.31
N ILE A 270 29.71 24.45 -21.32
CA ILE A 270 30.27 25.81 -21.33
C ILE A 270 31.63 25.74 -20.63
N ALA A 271 32.71 25.97 -21.40
CA ALA A 271 34.07 26.02 -20.90
C ALA A 271 34.41 27.36 -20.24
#